data_AF-A0A2V4WZR0-F1
#
_entry.id   AF-A0A2V4WZR0-F1
#
_cell.length_a   1.000
_cell.length_b   1.000
_cell.length_c   1.000
_cell.angle_alpha   90.00
_cell.angle_beta   90.00
_cell.angle_gamma   90.00
#
_symmetry.space_group_name_H-M   'P 1'
#
loop_
_entity.id
_entity.type
_entity.pdbx_description
1 polymer ?
#
loop_
_entity_poly.entity_id
_entity_poly.type
_entity_poly.pdbx_seq_one_letter_code
_entity_poly.pdbx_strand_id
1 'polypeptide(L)'
;MSSHIKCPNCGVYNTNVDYCTNCNTLLSPKKRRELAQAKQLEERRERERIQKEKSPSFYERHKDHRFLIVRVFVKIIHSIWMGFMAIGMFIAWLVSTVVA
;
A
#
# COMPACT_ATOMS: atom_id res chain seq x y z
N MET A 1 -37.74 6.72 -17.24
CA MET A 1 -38.38 6.48 -15.93
C MET A 1 -37.98 7.58 -14.96
N SER A 2 -38.90 8.44 -14.55
CA SER A 2 -38.72 9.30 -13.38
C SER A 2 -38.75 8.43 -12.12
N SER A 3 -37.72 8.53 -11.28
CA SER A 3 -37.67 7.79 -10.02
C SER A 3 -38.14 8.69 -8.88
N HIS A 4 -39.30 8.38 -8.31
CA HIS A 4 -39.81 9.01 -7.09
C HIS A 4 -39.39 8.17 -5.90
N ILE A 5 -38.57 8.75 -5.02
CA ILE A 5 -37.98 8.05 -3.88
C ILE A 5 -38.40 8.80 -2.61
N LYS A 6 -39.02 8.06 -1.68
CA LYS A 6 -39.35 8.59 -0.36
C LYS A 6 -38.10 8.58 0.52
N CYS A 7 -37.81 9.70 1.18
CA CYS A 7 -36.69 9.76 2.11
C CYS A 7 -36.94 8.90 3.36
N PRO A 8 -36.02 8.00 3.74
CA PRO A 8 -36.18 7.17 4.94
C PRO A 8 -36.03 7.96 6.25
N ASN A 9 -35.43 9.16 6.21
CA ASN A 9 -35.16 9.97 7.39
C ASN A 9 -36.28 11.00 7.65
N CYS A 10 -36.64 11.82 6.66
CA CYS A 10 -37.64 12.88 6.82
C CYS A 10 -39.01 12.60 6.15
N GLY A 11 -39.16 11.48 5.44
CA GLY A 11 -40.43 11.09 4.81
C GLY A 11 -40.83 11.88 3.55
N VAL A 12 -40.06 12.90 3.15
CA VAL A 12 -40.33 13.73 1.96
C VAL A 12 -40.07 12.98 0.66
N TYR A 13 -40.96 13.12 -0.32
CA TYR A 13 -40.79 12.57 -1.66
C TYR A 13 -39.83 13.42 -2.49
N ASN A 14 -38.85 12.76 -3.07
CA ASN A 14 -37.79 13.37 -3.86
C ASN A 14 -37.77 12.74 -5.26
N THR A 15 -37.53 13.54 -6.30
CA THR A 15 -37.62 13.09 -7.70
C THR A 15 -36.27 13.28 -8.39
N ASN A 16 -35.64 12.19 -8.82
CA ASN A 16 -34.34 12.21 -9.53
C ASN A 16 -33.22 13.01 -8.84
N VAL A 17 -33.22 13.10 -7.51
CA VAL A 17 -32.15 13.73 -6.72
C VAL A 17 -31.38 12.68 -5.92
N ASP A 18 -30.06 12.84 -5.85
CA ASP A 18 -29.20 11.92 -5.12
C ASP A 18 -29.25 12.12 -3.60
N TYR A 19 -29.56 13.34 -3.17
CA TYR A 19 -29.67 13.76 -1.78
C TYR A 19 -31.06 14.33 -1.53
N CYS A 20 -31.56 14.15 -0.31
CA CYS A 20 -32.84 14.72 0.09
C CYS A 20 -32.76 16.25 0.17
N THR A 21 -33.72 16.94 -0.42
CA THR A 21 -33.80 18.41 -0.37
C THR A 21 -34.01 18.99 1.02
N ASN A 22 -34.56 18.22 1.95
CA ASN A 22 -34.88 18.70 3.31
C ASN A 22 -33.79 18.33 4.33
N CYS A 23 -33.33 17.08 4.34
CA CYS A 23 -32.41 16.56 5.37
C CYS A 23 -31.03 16.15 4.82
N ASN A 24 -30.76 16.41 3.54
CA ASN A 24 -29.52 16.09 2.84
C ASN A 24 -29.08 14.62 2.95
N THR A 25 -29.99 13.71 3.27
CA THR A 25 -29.72 12.27 3.34
C THR A 25 -29.49 11.73 1.92
N LEU A 26 -28.44 10.95 1.74
CA LEU A 26 -28.12 10.30 0.47
C LEU A 26 -29.18 9.22 0.13
N LEU A 27 -29.94 9.44 -0.92
CA LEU A 27 -31.03 8.57 -1.39
C LEU A 27 -30.54 7.55 -2.43
N SER A 28 -29.64 7.98 -3.31
CA SER A 28 -29.20 7.20 -4.47
C SER A 28 -28.41 5.95 -4.04
N PRO A 29 -28.90 4.73 -4.36
CA PRO A 29 -28.20 3.50 -4.04
C PRO A 29 -26.85 3.38 -4.76
N LYS A 30 -26.73 3.96 -5.97
CA LYS A 30 -25.49 3.95 -6.75
C LYS A 30 -24.39 4.73 -6.04
N LYS A 31 -24.68 5.99 -5.66
CA LYS A 31 -23.73 6.83 -4.91
C LYS A 31 -23.36 6.25 -3.55
N ARG A 32 -24.28 5.56 -2.86
CA ARG A 32 -23.97 4.85 -1.62
C ARG A 32 -22.88 3.80 -1.82
N ARG A 33 -22.95 3.03 -2.92
CA ARG A 33 -21.94 2.02 -3.26
C ARG A 33 -20.61 2.65 -3.64
N GLU A 34 -20.64 3.72 -4.43
CA GLU A 34 -19.43 4.45 -4.82
C GLU A 34 -18.70 5.03 -3.60
N LEU A 35 -19.43 5.66 -2.67
CA LEU A 35 -18.84 6.18 -1.43
C LEU A 35 -18.28 5.06 -0.53
N ALA A 36 -18.97 3.93 -0.44
CA ALA A 36 -18.48 2.77 0.32
C ALA A 36 -17.18 2.22 -0.29
N GLN A 37 -17.12 2.12 -1.62
CA GLN A 37 -15.91 1.69 -2.35
C GLN A 37 -14.76 2.68 -2.18
N ALA A 38 -15.04 3.99 -2.29
CA ALA A 38 -14.04 5.04 -2.08
C ALA A 38 -13.42 4.95 -0.68
N LYS A 39 -14.26 4.80 0.36
CA LYS A 39 -13.80 4.62 1.75
C LYS A 39 -12.95 3.38 1.91
N GLN A 40 -13.37 2.24 1.37
CA GLN A 40 -12.58 0.99 1.44
C GLN A 40 -11.22 1.13 0.75
N LEU A 41 -11.15 1.85 -0.38
CA LEU A 41 -9.90 2.10 -1.08
C LEU A 41 -8.97 3.03 -0.29
N GLU A 42 -9.51 4.03 0.39
CA GLU A 42 -8.75 4.89 1.30
C GLU A 42 -8.20 4.09 2.50
N GLU A 43 -9.04 3.30 3.17
CA GLU A 43 -8.63 2.45 4.29
C GLU A 43 -7.57 1.43 3.88
N ARG A 44 -7.69 0.84 2.68
CA ARG A 44 -6.66 -0.06 2.13
C ARG A 44 -5.34 0.67 1.93
N ARG A 45 -5.36 1.85 1.30
CA ARG A 45 -4.15 2.66 1.08
C ARG A 45 -3.49 3.07 2.38
N GLU A 46 -4.28 3.41 3.40
CA GLU A 46 -3.76 3.78 4.72
C GLU A 46 -3.12 2.58 5.43
N ARG A 47 -3.76 1.40 5.39
CA ARG A 47 -3.16 0.16 5.90
C ARG A 47 -1.87 -0.23 5.18
N GLU A 48 -1.80 0.00 3.87
CA GLU A 48 -0.58 -0.24 3.08
C GLU A 48 0.54 0.73 3.46
N ARG A 49 0.23 2.02 3.71
CA ARG A 49 1.21 2.98 4.23
C ARG A 49 1.73 2.57 5.60
N ILE A 50 0.83 2.26 6.54
CA ILE A 50 1.19 1.84 7.89
C ILE A 50 2.01 0.54 7.85
N GLN A 51 1.64 -0.43 7.02
CA GLN A 51 2.43 -1.65 6.85
C GLN A 51 3.82 -1.34 6.29
N LYS A 52 3.91 -0.53 5.24
CA LYS A 52 5.21 -0.14 4.65
C LYS A 52 6.10 0.61 5.65
N GLU A 53 5.51 1.42 6.52
CA GLU A 53 6.22 2.14 7.59
C GLU A 53 6.61 1.23 8.76
N LYS A 54 5.80 0.20 9.07
CA LYS A 54 6.05 -0.77 10.15
C LYS A 54 6.97 -1.92 9.74
N SER A 55 7.01 -2.23 8.44
CA SER A 55 7.99 -3.10 7.80
C SER A 55 8.94 -2.26 6.93
N PRO A 56 9.69 -1.30 7.51
CA PRO A 56 10.80 -0.75 6.76
C PRO A 56 11.72 -1.94 6.46
N SER A 57 12.30 -1.95 5.25
CA SER A 57 13.34 -2.92 4.92
C SER A 57 14.33 -3.01 6.09
N PHE A 58 14.82 -4.20 6.45
CA PHE A 58 15.82 -4.38 7.52
C PHE A 58 16.98 -3.37 7.39
N TYR A 59 17.27 -2.97 6.15
CA TYR A 59 18.24 -1.96 5.74
C TYR A 59 17.92 -0.52 6.21
N GLU A 60 16.67 -0.07 6.15
CA GLU A 60 16.25 1.24 6.70
C GLU A 60 16.27 1.23 8.24
N ARG A 61 15.87 0.12 8.87
CA ARG A 61 15.80 0.02 10.34
C ARG A 61 17.18 0.05 11.02
N HIS A 62 18.22 -0.41 10.34
CA HIS A 62 19.60 -0.41 10.86
C HIS A 62 20.43 0.80 10.42
N LYS A 63 19.91 1.65 9.53
CA LYS A 63 20.56 2.92 9.20
C LYS A 63 20.56 3.82 10.42
N ASP A 64 19.49 3.93 11.21
CA ASP A 64 19.36 4.92 12.29
C ASP A 64 19.87 4.45 13.68
N HIS A 65 20.82 3.51 13.73
CA HIS A 65 21.42 3.17 15.02
C HIS A 65 22.44 4.23 15.43
N ARG A 66 22.32 4.75 16.67
CA ARG A 66 23.19 5.80 17.26
C ARG A 66 24.70 5.51 17.22
N PHE A 67 25.08 4.25 17.00
CA PHE A 67 26.47 3.78 16.99
C PHE A 67 27.00 3.65 15.55
N LEU A 68 27.72 4.67 15.08
CA LEU A 68 28.38 4.72 13.76
C LEU A 68 29.27 3.49 13.46
N ILE A 69 29.87 2.90 14.50
CA ILE A 69 30.71 1.69 14.39
C ILE A 69 29.94 0.52 13.79
N VAL A 70 28.72 0.26 14.26
CA VAL A 70 27.90 -0.87 13.79
C VAL A 70 27.50 -0.67 12.32
N ARG A 71 27.19 0.58 11.93
CA ARG A 71 26.84 0.93 10.54
C ARG A 71 28.00 0.68 9.58
N VAL A 72 29.23 1.02 9.98
CA VAL A 72 30.43 0.79 9.18
C VAL A 72 30.76 -0.70 9.09
N PHE A 73 30.68 -1.43 10.21
CA PHE A 73 30.94 -2.88 10.23
C PHE A 73 29.99 -3.66 9.32
N VAL A 74 28.69 -3.39 9.41
CA VAL A 74 27.68 -4.05 8.55
C VAL A 74 27.95 -3.76 7.07
N LYS A 75 28.33 -2.53 6.72
CA LYS A 75 28.66 -2.15 5.34
C LYS A 75 29.90 -2.89 4.83
N ILE A 76 30.94 -3.04 5.67
CA ILE A 76 32.16 -3.76 5.31
C ILE A 76 31.87 -5.25 5.11
N ILE A 77 31.20 -5.90 6.08
CA ILE A 77 30.85 -7.32 5.99
C ILE A 77 29.99 -7.59 4.76
N HIS A 78 28.99 -6.76 4.50
CA HIS A 78 28.13 -6.90 3.32
C HIS A 78 28.93 -6.72 2.02
N SER A 79 29.86 -5.76 1.95
CA SER A 79 30.72 -5.57 0.78
C SER A 79 31.63 -6.77 0.52
N ILE A 80 32.20 -7.35 1.58
CA ILE A 80 33.04 -8.54 1.49
C ILE A 80 32.22 -9.75 1.02
N TRP A 81 31.04 -9.97 1.61
CA TRP A 81 30.14 -11.05 1.24
C TRP A 81 29.70 -10.97 -0.24
N MET A 82 29.32 -9.78 -0.69
CA MET A 82 28.99 -9.54 -2.11
C MET A 82 30.18 -9.82 -3.03
N GLY A 83 31.40 -9.47 -2.60
CA GLY A 83 32.63 -9.81 -3.31
C GLY A 83 32.79 -11.33 -3.48
N PHE A 84 32.63 -12.09 -2.39
CA PHE A 84 32.69 -13.56 -2.45
C PHE A 84 31.62 -14.17 -3.35
N MET A 85 30.38 -13.68 -3.28
CA MET A 85 29.30 -14.15 -4.15
C MET A 85 29.58 -13.86 -5.63
N ALA A 86 30.10 -12.67 -5.94
CA ALA A 86 30.46 -12.31 -7.31
C ALA A 86 31.59 -13.21 -7.85
N ILE A 87 32.62 -13.47 -7.05
CA ILE A 87 33.73 -14.36 -7.44
C ILE A 87 33.22 -15.80 -7.61
N GLY A 88 32.39 -16.29 -6.68
CA GLY A 88 31.81 -17.64 -6.76
C GLY A 88 30.93 -17.82 -8.00
N MET A 89 30.08 -16.84 -8.32
CA MET A 89 29.27 -16.85 -9.53
C MET A 89 30.13 -16.81 -10.80
N PHE A 90 31.19 -16.01 -10.81
CA PHE A 90 32.10 -15.91 -11.96
C PHE A 90 32.82 -17.24 -12.22
N ILE A 91 33.33 -17.89 -11.18
CA ILE A 91 33.97 -19.21 -11.29
C ILE A 91 32.94 -20.26 -11.73
N ALA A 92 31.75 -20.28 -11.12
CA ALA A 92 30.70 -21.22 -11.49
C ALA A 92 30.27 -21.07 -12.95
N TRP A 93 30.19 -19.84 -13.45
CA TRP A 93 29.90 -19.56 -14.86
C TRP A 93 30.99 -20.13 -15.78
N LEU A 94 32.26 -19.88 -15.49
CA LEU A 94 33.38 -20.43 -16.27
C LEU A 94 33.35 -21.97 -16.31
N VAL A 95 33.16 -22.63 -15.16
CA VAL A 95 33.05 -24.09 -15.09
C VAL A 95 31.86 -24.59 -15.90
N SER A 96 30.68 -23.94 -15.76
CA SER A 96 29.49 -24.30 -16.52
C SER A 96 29.71 -24.17 -18.03
N THR A 97 30.42 -23.13 -18.50
CA THR A 97 30.71 -22.96 -19.94
C THR A 97 31.75 -23.92 -20.49
N VAL A 98 32.56 -24.54 -19.62
CA VAL A 98 33.59 -25.51 -20.03
C VAL A 98 33.05 -26.95 -19.99
N VAL A 99 32.13 -27.23 -19.07
CA VAL A 99 31.51 -28.57 -18.91
C VAL A 99 30.27 -28.76 -19.79
N ALA A 100 29.56 -27.68 -20.14
CA ALA A 100 28.43 -27.71 -21.09
C ALA A 100 28.91 -27.78 -22.54
#